data_AF-A0A1Z3MNP5-F1
#
_entry.id   AF-A0A1Z3MNP5-F1
#
_cell.length_a   1.000
_cell.length_b   1.000
_cell.length_c   1.000
_cell.angle_alpha   90.00
_cell.angle_beta   90.00
_cell.angle_gamma   90.00
#
_symmetry.space_group_name_H-M   'P 1'
#
loop_
_entity.id
_entity.type
_entity.pdbx_description
1 polymer ?
#
loop_
_entity_poly.entity_id
_entity_poly.type
_entity_poly.pdbx_seq_one_letter_code
_entity_poly.pdbx_strand_id
1 'polypeptide(L)'
;MSVSKRKAVLRWGGITLVALGYYVWLGLASLGFGHIAEKESVVGSGPVSQEYHRAIIGALREATGGVFDAAGLGFLVCVPLILLIFHKVR
;
A
#
# COMPACT_ATOMS: atom_id res chain seq x y z
N MET A 1 -28.20 -20.29 -11.67
CA MET A 1 -26.86 -19.82 -12.11
C MET A 1 -26.02 -21.02 -12.56
N SER A 2 -25.52 -21.06 -13.79
CA SER A 2 -24.71 -22.18 -14.30
C SER A 2 -23.42 -22.36 -13.47
N VAL A 3 -22.88 -23.58 -13.43
CA VAL A 3 -21.63 -23.89 -12.72
C VAL A 3 -20.47 -23.00 -13.20
N SER A 4 -20.39 -22.72 -14.50
CA SER A 4 -19.38 -21.82 -15.07
C SER A 4 -19.49 -20.38 -14.56
N LYS A 5 -20.72 -19.83 -14.46
CA LYS A 5 -20.95 -18.49 -13.89
C LYS A 5 -20.55 -18.42 -12.42
N ARG A 6 -20.84 -19.45 -11.62
CA ARG A 6 -20.42 -19.52 -10.21
C ARG A 6 -18.90 -19.52 -10.04
N LYS A 7 -18.18 -20.32 -10.83
CA LYS A 7 -16.71 -20.33 -10.82
C LYS A 7 -16.12 -18.98 -11.22
N ALA A 8 -16.68 -18.34 -12.25
CA ALA A 8 -16.26 -17.00 -12.66
C ALA A 8 -16.43 -15.98 -11.53
N VAL A 9 -17.58 -15.97 -10.86
CA VAL A 9 -17.84 -15.07 -9.72
C VAL A 9 -16.86 -15.35 -8.57
N LEU A 10 -16.61 -16.62 -8.24
CA LEU A 10 -15.66 -16.98 -7.18
C LEU A 10 -14.23 -16.52 -7.49
N ARG A 11 -13.80 -16.68 -8.75
CA ARG A 11 -12.47 -16.25 -9.22
C ARG A 11 -12.31 -14.74 -9.13
N TRP A 12 -13.25 -13.98 -9.69
CA TRP A 12 -13.21 -12.53 -9.67
C TRP A 12 -13.37 -11.97 -8.25
N GLY A 13 -14.23 -12.57 -7.42
CA GLY A 13 -14.37 -12.21 -6.01
C GLY A 13 -13.07 -12.42 -5.23
N GLY A 14 -12.39 -13.54 -5.44
CA GLY A 14 -11.07 -13.80 -4.82
C GLY A 14 -10.01 -12.80 -5.26
N ILE A 15 -9.94 -12.49 -6.56
CA ILE A 15 -8.98 -11.48 -7.08
C ILE A 15 -9.28 -10.11 -6.47
N THR A 16 -10.54 -9.70 -6.42
CA THR A 16 -10.94 -8.43 -5.79
C THR A 16 -10.57 -8.40 -4.31
N LEU A 17 -10.78 -9.49 -3.57
CA LEU A 17 -10.42 -9.57 -2.16
C LEU A 17 -8.90 -9.42 -1.94
N VAL A 18 -8.09 -10.12 -2.75
CA VAL A 18 -6.62 -10.00 -2.68
C VAL A 18 -6.16 -8.59 -3.04
N ALA A 19 -6.75 -7.97 -4.06
CA ALA A 19 -6.44 -6.60 -4.45
C ALA A 19 -6.82 -5.59 -3.36
N LEU A 20 -7.99 -5.74 -2.72
CA LEU A 20 -8.39 -4.89 -1.60
C LEU A 20 -7.42 -5.03 -0.42
N GLY A 21 -7.01 -6.26 -0.08
CA GLY A 21 -6.00 -6.49 0.95
C GLY A 21 -4.67 -5.79 0.66
N TYR A 22 -4.22 -5.83 -0.60
CA TYR A 22 -3.03 -5.10 -1.03
C TYR A 22 -3.17 -3.59 -0.86
N TYR A 23 -4.30 -3.00 -1.26
CA TYR A 23 -4.55 -1.57 -1.08
C TYR A 23 -4.64 -1.16 0.39
N VAL A 24 -5.25 -1.98 1.24
CA VAL A 24 -5.28 -1.74 2.70
C VAL A 24 -3.86 -1.76 3.26
N TRP A 25 -3.04 -2.74 2.86
CA TRP A 25 -1.65 -2.83 3.27
C TRP A 25 -0.83 -1.59 2.87
N LEU A 26 -0.96 -1.14 1.61
CA LEU A 26 -0.33 0.09 1.14
C LEU A 26 -0.84 1.34 1.88
N GLY A 27 -2.14 1.41 2.16
CA GLY A 27 -2.74 2.50 2.92
C GLY A 27 -2.17 2.60 4.32
N LEU A 28 -1.98 1.47 5.01
CA LEU A 28 -1.36 1.41 6.33
C LEU A 28 0.10 1.87 6.29
N ALA A 29 0.88 1.42 5.30
CA ALA A 29 2.26 1.89 5.12
C ALA A 29 2.33 3.41 4.84
N SER A 30 1.30 3.96 4.17
CA SER A 30 1.22 5.38 3.84
C SER A 30 0.89 6.28 5.04
N LEU A 31 0.42 5.72 6.17
CA LEU A 31 0.14 6.50 7.38
C LEU A 31 1.39 7.22 7.94
N GLY A 32 2.58 6.70 7.65
CA GLY A 32 3.85 7.36 8.00
C GLY A 32 3.99 8.77 7.42
N PHE A 33 3.40 9.03 6.25
CA PHE A 33 3.37 10.38 5.66
C PHE A 33 2.41 11.32 6.37
N GLY A 34 1.32 10.81 6.95
CA GLY A 34 0.37 11.61 7.72
C GLY A 34 1.01 12.26 8.95
N HIS A 35 1.84 11.51 9.66
CA HIS A 35 2.61 12.05 10.80
C HIS A 35 3.62 13.13 10.38
N ILE A 36 4.20 13.03 9.18
CA ILE A 36 5.11 14.06 8.65
C ILE A 36 4.33 15.33 8.33
N ALA A 37 3.21 15.21 7.61
CA ALA A 37 2.37 16.34 7.21
C ALA A 37 1.81 17.11 8.42
N GLU A 38 1.40 16.41 9.50
CA GLU A 38 0.92 17.04 10.72
C GLU A 38 2.02 17.89 11.38
N LYS A 39 3.25 17.37 11.49
CA LYS A 39 4.38 18.11 12.06
C LYS A 39 4.80 19.31 11.21
N GLU A 40 4.69 19.22 9.89
CA GLU A 40 4.97 20.34 8.99
C GLU A 40 3.93 21.46 9.07
N SER A 41 2.64 21.12 9.26
CA SER A 41 1.57 22.12 9.38
C SER A 41 1.68 23.02 10.61
N VAL A 42 2.37 22.54 11.66
CA VAL A 42 2.58 23.27 12.92
C VAL A 42 3.73 24.29 12.81
N VAL A 43 4.66 24.10 11.86
CA VAL A 43 5.78 25.03 11.63
C VAL A 43 5.36 26.06 10.59
N GLY A 44 4.40 26.90 10.97
CA GLY A 44 3.87 27.97 10.13
C GLY A 44 4.93 29.03 9.76
N SER A 45 4.94 29.39 8.47
CA SER A 45 5.22 30.73 7.93
C SER A 45 6.48 31.46 8.46
N GLY A 46 7.65 30.82 8.42
CA GLY A 46 8.94 31.45 8.71
C GLY A 46 10.10 30.80 7.93
N PRO A 47 11.26 31.47 7.79
CA PRO A 47 12.43 30.88 7.14
C PRO A 47 12.89 29.64 7.90
N VAL A 48 12.91 28.52 7.18
CA VAL A 48 13.20 27.19 7.71
C VAL A 48 14.71 26.99 7.89
N SER A 49 15.14 26.45 9.03
CA SER A 49 16.57 26.14 9.25
C SER A 49 17.02 24.99 8.35
N GLN A 50 18.30 24.99 7.95
CA GLN A 50 18.85 23.93 7.10
C GLN A 50 18.78 22.54 7.77
N GLU A 51 18.89 22.50 9.10
CA GLU A 51 18.76 21.26 9.88
C GLU A 51 17.34 20.70 9.83
N TYR A 52 16.33 21.57 9.96
CA TYR A 52 14.93 21.16 9.84
C TYR A 52 14.61 20.65 8.44
N HIS A 53 15.12 21.31 7.39
CA HIS A 53 14.95 20.83 6.02
C HIS A 53 15.57 19.44 5.81
N ARG A 54 16.78 19.19 6.35
CA ARG A 54 17.40 17.85 6.28
C ARG A 54 16.61 16.79 7.05
N ALA A 55 16.06 17.15 8.21
CA ALA A 55 15.23 16.25 9.01
C ALA A 55 13.96 15.82 8.26
N ILE A 56 13.30 16.77 7.58
CA ILE A 56 12.13 16.48 6.72
C ILE A 56 12.50 15.53 5.60
N ILE A 57 13.58 15.83 4.86
CA ILE A 57 13.99 14.99 3.72
C ILE A 57 14.35 13.57 4.20
N GLY A 58 14.96 13.46 5.39
CA GLY A 58 15.21 12.16 6.03
C GLY A 58 13.93 11.39 6.33
N ALA A 59 12.98 12.04 7.01
CA ALA A 59 11.68 11.44 7.35
C ALA A 59 10.89 11.04 6.10
N LEU A 60 10.89 11.89 5.07
CA LEU A 60 10.23 11.61 3.80
C LEU A 60 10.84 10.40 3.11
N ARG A 61 12.17 10.32 3.07
CA ARG A 61 12.89 9.18 2.49
C ARG A 61 12.58 7.88 3.24
N GLU A 62 12.52 7.92 4.56
CA GLU A 62 12.18 6.77 5.40
C GLU A 62 10.74 6.31 5.17
N ALA A 63 9.77 7.23 5.20
CA ALA A 63 8.36 6.91 4.92
C ALA A 63 8.16 6.35 3.51
N THR A 64 8.88 6.91 2.52
CA THR A 64 8.90 6.42 1.15
C THR A 64 9.48 5.01 1.06
N GLY A 65 10.59 4.75 1.73
CA GLY A 65 11.19 3.42 1.84
C GLY A 65 10.20 2.40 2.41
N GLY A 66 9.51 2.75 3.50
CA GLY A 66 8.50 1.88 4.11
C GLY A 66 7.35 1.53 3.16
N VAL A 67 6.89 2.48 2.34
CA VAL A 67 5.86 2.20 1.31
C VAL A 67 6.41 1.32 0.19
N PHE A 68 7.64 1.52 -0.26
CA PHE A 68 8.26 0.67 -1.28
C PHE A 68 8.45 -0.77 -0.78
N ASP A 69 8.91 -0.95 0.45
CA ASP A 69 9.06 -2.28 1.05
C ASP A 69 7.70 -2.97 1.20
N ALA A 70 6.70 -2.23 1.69
CA ALA A 70 5.33 -2.73 1.80
C ALA A 70 4.74 -3.11 0.43
N ALA A 71 4.99 -2.31 -0.61
CA ALA A 71 4.58 -2.62 -1.98
C ALA A 71 5.28 -3.87 -2.53
N GLY A 72 6.59 -3.98 -2.32
CA GLY A 72 7.38 -5.13 -2.77
C GLY A 72 6.93 -6.44 -2.11
N LEU A 73 6.80 -6.44 -0.78
CA LEU A 73 6.31 -7.60 -0.04
C LEU A 73 4.86 -7.93 -0.40
N GLY A 74 4.00 -6.91 -0.49
CA GLY A 74 2.60 -7.10 -0.89
C GLY A 74 2.48 -7.70 -2.29
N PHE A 75 3.29 -7.27 -3.25
CA PHE A 75 3.34 -7.86 -4.59
C PHE A 75 3.75 -9.33 -4.55
N LEU A 76 4.81 -9.65 -3.81
CA LEU A 76 5.29 -11.04 -3.66
C LEU A 76 4.27 -11.97 -3.01
N VAL A 77 3.37 -11.45 -2.18
CA VAL A 77 2.28 -12.23 -1.56
C VAL A 77 1.06 -12.32 -2.46
N CYS A 78 0.64 -11.21 -3.07
CA CYS A 78 -0.59 -11.12 -3.85
C CYS A 78 -0.52 -11.86 -5.18
N VAL A 79 0.63 -11.83 -5.87
CA VAL A 79 0.79 -12.51 -7.17
C VAL A 79 0.62 -14.03 -7.04
N PRO A 80 1.31 -14.75 -6.12
CA PRO A 80 1.07 -16.18 -5.91
C PRO A 80 -0.38 -16.50 -5.54
N LEU A 81 -1.01 -15.70 -4.68
CA LEU A 81 -2.41 -15.90 -4.31
C LEU A 81 -3.36 -15.81 -5.52
N ILE A 82 -3.17 -14.81 -6.38
CA ILE A 82 -3.94 -14.66 -7.61
C ILE A 82 -3.71 -15.86 -8.55
N LEU A 83 -2.46 -16.29 -8.72
CA LEU A 83 -2.13 -17.47 -9.53
C LEU A 83 -2.78 -18.75 -8.96
N LEU A 84 -2.79 -18.92 -7.64
CA LEU A 84 -3.48 -20.04 -6.98
C LEU A 84 -4.98 -20.00 -7.21
N ILE A 85 -5.61 -18.82 -7.20
CA ILE A 85 -7.03 -18.65 -7.52
C ILE A 85 -7.31 -19.09 -8.96
N PHE A 86 -6.48 -18.68 -9.94
CA PHE A 86 -6.60 -19.14 -11.33
C PHE A 86 -6.39 -20.66 -11.47
N HIS A 87 -5.47 -21.23 -10.69
CA HIS A 87 -5.19 -22.67 -10.74
C HIS A 87 -6.33 -23.51 -10.17
N LYS A 88 -6.88 -23.11 -9.01
CA LYS A 88 -7.95 -23.84 -8.29
C LYS A 88 -9.32 -23.67 -8.93
N VAL A 89 -9.59 -22.52 -9.55
CA VAL A 89 -10.90 -22.17 -10.13
C VAL A 89 -10.81 -22.21 -11.67
N ARG A 90 -10.66 -23.43 -12.22
CA ARG A 90 -10.82 -23.71 -13.66
C ARG A 90 -12.27 -24.01 -14.04
#